data_AF-A0A7W8QJG8-F1
#
_entry.id   AF-A0A7W8QJG8-F1
#
_cell.length_a   1.000
_cell.length_b   1.000
_cell.length_c   1.000
_cell.angle_alpha   90.00
_cell.angle_beta   90.00
_cell.angle_gamma   90.00
#
_symmetry.space_group_name_H-M   'P 1'
#
loop_
_entity.id
_entity.type
_entity.pdbx_description
1 polymer ?
#
loop_
_entity_poly.entity_id
_entity_poly.type
_entity_poly.pdbx_seq_one_letter_code
_entity_poly.pdbx_strand_id
1 'polypeptide(L)'
;MSNIIRRIGADTRYLIVGFPVAIVSFSLLVPVFAAGLGTAAIVVGLFAMGLALLIARGFAAVERQMASEVLNRPIGAPNHRRPPEGAGWFRAGITPLTCGQSWMDLGHGILRFPLAVASFAIAVSWWAVAAAGLLYPAYGWVLNRIPGNRDLPELLGYGDSLQTEIAFHMALGALFAVLLPVVLRFLAQLNAGFAKAFLSPVSPARPEPAAPSGPAPAQYPAPGPAAPSTGPASPYALR
;
A
#
# COMPACT_ATOMS: atom_id res chain seq x y z
N MET A 1 -6.47 -23.95 0.91
CA MET A 1 -6.65 -23.32 -0.42
C MET A 1 -7.16 -21.87 -0.37
N SER A 2 -8.13 -21.51 0.50
CA SER A 2 -8.70 -20.14 0.57
C SER A 2 -7.65 -19.00 0.70
N ASN A 3 -6.58 -19.20 1.49
CA ASN A 3 -5.54 -18.18 1.66
C ASN A 3 -4.73 -17.88 0.38
N ILE A 4 -4.53 -18.85 -0.51
CA ILE A 4 -3.76 -18.65 -1.75
C ILE A 4 -4.58 -17.82 -2.75
N ILE A 5 -5.85 -18.18 -2.96
CA ILE A 5 -6.74 -17.45 -3.87
C ILE A 5 -6.93 -16.01 -3.41
N ARG A 6 -7.17 -15.82 -2.10
CA ARG A 6 -7.29 -14.47 -1.52
C ARG A 6 -6.00 -13.66 -1.68
N ARG A 7 -4.83 -14.29 -1.54
CA ARG A 7 -3.54 -13.63 -1.73
C ARG A 7 -3.29 -13.26 -3.19
N ILE A 8 -3.53 -14.17 -4.13
CA ILE A 8 -3.42 -13.90 -5.57
C ILE A 8 -4.34 -12.74 -5.96
N GLY A 9 -5.58 -12.73 -5.44
CA GLY A 9 -6.53 -11.64 -5.65
C GLY A 9 -6.02 -10.30 -5.11
N ALA A 10 -5.45 -10.29 -3.89
CA ALA A 10 -4.88 -9.09 -3.29
C ALA A 10 -3.66 -8.58 -4.07
N ASP A 11 -2.70 -9.46 -4.41
CA ASP A 11 -1.49 -9.10 -5.16
C ASP A 11 -1.87 -8.62 -6.58
N THR A 12 -2.82 -9.28 -7.25
CA THR A 12 -3.33 -8.85 -8.57
C THR A 12 -4.02 -7.49 -8.48
N ARG A 13 -4.93 -7.30 -7.52
CA ARG A 13 -5.63 -6.02 -7.30
C ARG A 13 -4.62 -4.91 -7.06
N TYR A 14 -3.60 -5.16 -6.23
CA TYR A 14 -2.56 -4.19 -5.92
C TYR A 14 -1.80 -3.74 -7.18
N LEU A 15 -1.40 -4.67 -8.04
CA LEU A 15 -0.67 -4.35 -9.27
C LEU A 15 -1.55 -3.68 -10.34
N ILE A 16 -2.80 -4.15 -10.50
CA ILE A 16 -3.74 -3.58 -11.47
C ILE A 16 -4.20 -2.18 -11.06
N VAL A 17 -4.53 -1.96 -9.79
CA VAL A 17 -4.97 -0.65 -9.27
C VAL A 17 -3.78 0.28 -9.03
N GLY A 18 -2.59 -0.24 -8.73
CA GLY A 18 -1.38 0.57 -8.53
C GLY A 18 -1.00 1.38 -9.78
N PHE A 19 -1.20 0.82 -10.97
CA PHE A 19 -0.92 1.47 -12.25
C PHE A 19 -1.74 2.76 -12.52
N PRO A 20 -3.08 2.75 -12.54
CA PRO A 20 -3.87 3.97 -12.74
C PRO A 20 -3.60 5.00 -11.64
N VAL A 21 -3.42 4.59 -10.38
CA VAL A 21 -3.07 5.53 -9.31
C VAL A 21 -1.69 6.16 -9.56
N ALA A 22 -0.72 5.39 -10.09
CA ALA A 22 0.60 5.91 -10.44
C ALA A 22 0.57 6.86 -11.64
N ILE A 23 -0.27 6.59 -12.65
CA ILE A 23 -0.50 7.51 -13.77
C ILE A 23 -1.02 8.84 -13.23
N VAL A 24 -2.11 8.83 -12.46
CA VAL A 24 -2.72 10.06 -11.93
C VAL A 24 -1.73 10.82 -11.04
N SER A 25 -1.02 10.11 -10.15
CA SER A 25 0.02 10.70 -9.30
C SER A 25 1.10 11.38 -10.14
N PHE A 26 1.68 10.70 -11.12
CA PHE A 26 2.72 11.26 -11.98
C PHE A 26 2.23 12.47 -12.79
N SER A 27 1.06 12.35 -13.42
CA SER A 27 0.45 13.41 -14.24
C SER A 27 0.07 14.65 -13.45
N LEU A 28 -0.21 14.54 -12.14
CA LEU A 28 -0.48 15.69 -11.28
C LEU A 28 0.80 16.27 -10.65
N LEU A 29 1.66 15.41 -10.12
CA LEU A 29 2.83 15.85 -9.37
C LEU A 29 3.87 16.51 -10.26
N VAL A 30 4.18 15.94 -11.43
CA VAL A 30 5.25 16.47 -12.28
C VAL A 30 4.94 17.90 -12.77
N PRO A 31 3.76 18.20 -13.35
CA PRO A 31 3.48 19.56 -13.83
C PRO A 31 3.38 20.57 -12.69
N VAL A 32 2.70 20.22 -11.58
CA VAL A 32 2.52 21.16 -10.45
C VAL A 32 3.85 21.45 -9.77
N PHE A 33 4.70 20.43 -9.62
CA PHE A 33 6.06 20.59 -9.10
C PHE A 33 6.94 21.43 -10.04
N ALA A 34 6.95 21.12 -11.33
CA ALA A 34 7.74 21.86 -12.32
C ALA A 34 7.31 23.33 -12.44
N ALA A 35 6.00 23.59 -12.44
CA ALA A 35 5.45 24.94 -12.44
C ALA A 35 5.82 25.70 -11.15
N GLY A 36 5.70 25.04 -9.99
CA GLY A 36 6.09 25.62 -8.70
C GLY A 36 7.58 25.93 -8.62
N LEU A 37 8.43 25.05 -9.16
CA LEU A 37 9.87 25.26 -9.21
C LEU A 37 10.24 26.43 -10.14
N GLY A 38 9.64 26.47 -11.34
CA GLY A 38 9.89 27.52 -12.33
C GLY A 38 9.38 28.90 -11.90
N THR A 39 8.36 28.95 -11.04
CA THR A 39 7.79 30.20 -10.52
C THR A 39 8.22 30.52 -9.08
N ALA A 40 9.18 29.78 -8.51
CA ALA A 40 9.56 29.91 -7.11
C ALA A 40 10.02 31.33 -6.71
N ALA A 41 10.58 32.09 -7.66
CA ALA A 41 11.00 33.48 -7.43
C ALA A 41 9.84 34.43 -7.14
N ILE A 42 8.64 34.11 -7.63
CA ILE A 42 7.43 34.90 -7.45
C ILE A 42 6.56 34.07 -6.51
N VAL A 43 6.59 34.35 -5.20
CA VAL A 43 5.90 33.70 -4.05
C VAL A 43 4.81 32.64 -4.37
N VAL A 44 3.93 32.88 -5.35
CA VAL A 44 3.09 31.89 -6.04
C VAL A 44 3.75 30.52 -6.23
N GLY A 45 5.02 30.46 -6.66
CA GLY A 45 5.71 29.17 -6.86
C GLY A 45 5.89 28.36 -5.58
N LEU A 46 6.09 29.01 -4.43
CA LEU A 46 6.12 28.31 -3.14
C LEU A 46 4.75 27.71 -2.78
N PHE A 47 3.64 28.37 -3.13
CA PHE A 47 2.30 27.82 -2.92
C PHE A 47 2.02 26.65 -3.85
N ALA A 48 2.39 26.74 -5.12
CA ALA A 48 2.28 25.63 -6.07
C ALA A 48 3.13 24.43 -5.61
N MET A 49 4.32 24.67 -5.08
CA MET A 49 5.17 23.63 -4.51
C MET A 49 4.53 23.00 -3.25
N GLY A 50 3.98 23.83 -2.36
CA GLY A 50 3.21 23.36 -1.21
C GLY A 50 2.03 22.47 -1.62
N LEU A 51 1.32 22.85 -2.69
CA LEU A 51 0.23 22.05 -3.27
C LEU A 51 0.73 20.72 -3.82
N ALA A 52 1.85 20.68 -4.57
CA ALA A 52 2.45 19.43 -5.04
C ALA A 52 2.75 18.47 -3.88
N LEU A 53 3.33 18.99 -2.79
CA LEU A 53 3.62 18.21 -1.60
C LEU A 53 2.35 17.71 -0.89
N LEU A 54 1.27 18.49 -0.85
CA LEU A 54 -0.01 18.06 -0.29
C LEU A 54 -0.66 16.95 -1.12
N ILE A 55 -0.64 17.09 -2.46
CA ILE A 55 -1.11 16.06 -3.38
C ILE A 55 -0.29 14.77 -3.17
N ALA A 56 1.03 14.89 -3.05
CA ALA A 56 1.92 13.76 -2.82
C ALA A 56 1.61 13.03 -1.50
N ARG A 57 1.34 13.75 -0.41
CA ARG A 57 0.90 13.16 0.86
C ARG A 57 -0.40 12.36 0.72
N GLY A 58 -1.34 12.85 -0.08
CA GLY A 58 -2.59 12.15 -0.40
C GLY A 58 -2.34 10.80 -1.08
N PHE A 59 -1.53 10.80 -2.14
CA PHE A 59 -1.15 9.56 -2.84
C PHE A 59 -0.35 8.61 -1.95
N ALA A 60 0.56 9.14 -1.13
CA ALA A 60 1.29 8.35 -0.16
C ALA A 60 0.38 7.71 0.90
N ALA A 61 -0.71 8.36 1.31
CA ALA A 61 -1.69 7.77 2.22
C ALA A 61 -2.44 6.59 1.58
N VAL A 62 -2.87 6.75 0.33
CA VAL A 62 -3.50 5.66 -0.45
C VAL A 62 -2.54 4.48 -0.59
N GLU A 63 -1.29 4.75 -0.96
CA GLU A 63 -0.28 3.70 -1.13
C GLU A 63 0.02 2.96 0.18
N ARG A 64 0.10 3.67 1.32
CA ARG A 64 0.31 3.03 2.63
C ARG A 64 -0.79 2.04 2.96
N GLN A 65 -2.04 2.37 2.66
CA GLN A 65 -3.18 1.45 2.87
C GLN A 65 -3.05 0.22 1.99
N MET A 66 -2.86 0.42 0.68
CA MET A 66 -2.72 -0.67 -0.29
C MET A 66 -1.54 -1.59 0.02
N ALA A 67 -0.36 -1.03 0.31
CA ALA A 67 0.85 -1.79 0.62
C ALA A 67 0.76 -2.53 1.97
N SER A 68 -0.03 -2.01 2.94
CA SER A 68 -0.23 -2.69 4.23
C SER A 68 -0.96 -4.03 4.09
N GLU A 69 -1.89 -4.14 3.14
CA GLU A 69 -2.59 -5.39 2.81
C GLU A 69 -1.59 -6.44 2.28
N VAL A 70 -0.66 -6.04 1.40
CA VAL A 70 0.34 -6.93 0.80
C VAL A 70 1.41 -7.37 1.80
N LEU A 71 1.88 -6.44 2.65
CA LEU A 71 2.92 -6.67 3.66
C LEU A 71 2.39 -7.37 4.91
N ASN A 72 1.07 -7.43 5.11
CA ASN A 72 0.42 -7.87 6.34
C ASN A 72 0.96 -7.15 7.59
N ARG A 73 1.41 -5.91 7.41
CA ARG A 73 1.95 -5.05 8.47
C ARG A 73 1.60 -3.60 8.15
N PRO A 74 1.19 -2.80 9.15
CA PRO A 74 0.98 -1.38 8.95
C PRO A 74 2.31 -0.70 8.59
N ILE A 75 2.29 0.17 7.59
CA ILE A 75 3.38 1.12 7.35
C ILE A 75 3.18 2.25 8.37
N GLY A 76 4.23 2.59 9.12
CA GLY A 76 4.16 3.55 10.22
C GLY A 76 3.52 4.87 9.79
N ALA A 77 2.65 5.42 10.65
CA ALA A 77 1.99 6.69 10.37
C ALA A 77 3.04 7.81 10.27
N PRO A 78 3.06 8.59 9.17
CA PRO A 78 4.00 9.69 9.01
C PRO A 78 3.70 10.80 10.02
N ASN A 79 4.74 11.33 10.65
CA ASN A 79 4.62 12.55 11.45
C ASN A 79 4.74 13.78 10.53
N HIS A 80 3.62 14.15 9.91
CA HIS A 80 3.54 15.38 9.13
C HIS A 80 3.58 16.59 10.07
N ARG A 81 4.54 17.50 9.87
CA ARG A 81 4.55 18.78 10.58
C ARG A 81 3.25 19.51 10.28
N ARG A 82 2.46 19.76 11.33
CA ARG A 82 1.22 20.56 11.27
C ARG A 82 1.58 22.04 11.38
N PRO A 83 0.85 22.93 10.68
CA PRO A 83 0.96 24.37 10.94
C PRO A 83 0.63 24.65 12.42
N PRO A 84 1.32 25.57 13.09
CA PRO A 84 0.96 26.02 14.43
C PRO A 84 -0.51 26.49 14.49
N GLU A 85 -1.18 26.28 15.62
CA GLU A 85 -2.54 26.80 15.83
C GLU A 85 -2.54 28.33 15.69
N GLY A 86 -3.46 28.87 14.88
CA GLY A 86 -3.50 30.29 14.54
C GLY A 86 -2.53 30.74 13.43
N ALA A 87 -1.84 29.82 12.74
CA ALA A 87 -1.00 30.17 11.59
C ALA A 87 -1.83 30.74 10.43
N GLY A 88 -1.47 31.93 9.96
CA GLY A 88 -2.08 32.53 8.77
C GLY A 88 -1.87 31.70 7.49
N TRP A 89 -2.70 31.95 6.47
CA TRP A 89 -2.74 31.21 5.20
C TRP A 89 -1.36 31.02 4.54
N PHE A 90 -0.47 32.02 4.68
CA PHE A 90 0.90 31.96 4.18
C PHE A 90 1.75 30.88 4.87
N ARG A 91 1.78 30.88 6.21
CA ARG A 91 2.51 29.87 6.99
C ARG A 91 1.95 28.46 6.75
N ALA A 92 0.63 28.34 6.64
CA ALA A 92 -0.01 27.06 6.32
C ALA A 92 0.43 26.51 4.94
N GLY A 93 0.49 27.37 3.92
CA GLY A 93 0.89 26.99 2.56
C GLY A 93 2.35 26.55 2.41
N ILE A 94 3.27 27.16 3.17
CA ILE A 94 4.71 26.83 3.10
C ILE A 94 5.13 25.72 4.07
N THR A 95 4.30 25.37 5.07
CA THR A 95 4.63 24.34 6.07
C THR A 95 5.06 23.01 5.44
N PRO A 96 4.40 22.50 4.37
CA PRO A 96 4.83 21.27 3.70
C PRO A 96 6.27 21.27 3.20
N LEU A 97 6.77 22.42 2.73
CA LEU A 97 8.14 22.57 2.21
C LEU A 97 9.20 22.30 3.27
N THR A 98 8.88 22.57 4.53
CA THR A 98 9.79 22.36 5.66
C THR A 98 9.79 20.93 6.20
N CYS A 99 8.96 20.04 5.65
CA CYS A 99 8.76 18.69 6.13
C CYS A 99 9.47 17.67 5.23
N GLY A 100 10.57 17.07 5.73
CA GLY A 100 11.35 16.08 4.98
C GLY A 100 10.53 14.89 4.46
N GLN A 101 9.54 14.42 5.24
CA GLN A 101 8.64 13.34 4.79
C GLN A 101 7.84 13.72 3.54
N SER A 102 7.47 15.00 3.37
CA SER A 102 6.67 15.42 2.21
C SER A 102 7.47 15.33 0.92
N TRP A 103 8.78 15.58 0.99
CA TRP A 103 9.70 15.41 -0.12
C TRP A 103 9.89 13.94 -0.49
N MET A 104 9.94 13.05 0.51
CA MET A 104 9.96 11.60 0.24
C MET A 104 8.65 11.11 -0.38
N ASP A 105 7.51 11.61 0.10
CA ASP A 105 6.19 11.29 -0.46
C ASP A 105 6.09 11.76 -1.94
N LEU A 106 6.63 12.94 -2.25
CA LEU A 106 6.74 13.44 -3.63
C LEU A 106 7.65 12.57 -4.50
N GLY A 107 8.85 12.27 -4.01
CA GLY A 107 9.81 11.41 -4.71
C GLY A 107 9.21 10.03 -5.00
N HIS A 108 8.52 9.44 -4.03
CA HIS A 108 7.78 8.20 -4.22
C HIS A 108 6.70 8.34 -5.30
N GLY A 109 5.86 9.38 -5.23
CA GLY A 109 4.78 9.61 -6.18
C GLY A 109 5.23 9.74 -7.64
N ILE A 110 6.44 10.25 -7.88
CA ILE A 110 7.05 10.37 -9.21
C ILE A 110 7.77 9.07 -9.61
N LEU A 111 8.64 8.54 -8.74
CA LEU A 111 9.51 7.41 -9.06
C LEU A 111 8.78 6.06 -9.09
N ARG A 112 7.61 5.94 -8.46
CA ARG A 112 6.81 4.70 -8.51
C ARG A 112 6.24 4.41 -9.89
N PHE A 113 6.08 5.43 -10.74
CA PHE A 113 5.44 5.29 -12.06
C PHE A 113 6.09 4.22 -12.94
N PRO A 114 7.41 4.24 -13.23
CA PRO A 114 8.04 3.20 -14.04
C PRO A 114 7.91 1.80 -13.42
N LEU A 115 7.98 1.70 -12.09
CA LEU A 115 7.83 0.42 -11.39
C LEU A 115 6.40 -0.13 -11.54
N ALA A 116 5.39 0.73 -11.42
CA ALA A 116 3.99 0.36 -11.60
C ALA A 116 3.69 -0.05 -13.04
N VAL A 117 4.23 0.67 -14.04
CA VAL A 117 4.11 0.31 -15.47
C VAL A 117 4.67 -1.08 -15.73
N ALA A 118 5.92 -1.34 -15.30
CA ALA A 118 6.57 -2.62 -15.51
C ALA A 118 5.80 -3.75 -14.83
N SER A 119 5.39 -3.54 -13.57
CA SER A 119 4.69 -4.56 -12.79
C SER A 119 3.30 -4.87 -13.36
N PHE A 120 2.58 -3.84 -13.84
CA PHE A 120 1.30 -3.99 -14.53
C PHE A 120 1.45 -4.77 -15.84
N ALA A 121 2.40 -4.38 -16.68
CA ALA A 121 2.64 -5.04 -17.97
C ALA A 121 2.96 -6.52 -17.76
N ILE A 122 3.84 -6.86 -16.82
CA ILE A 122 4.18 -8.25 -16.49
C ILE A 122 2.96 -8.99 -15.94
N ALA A 123 2.23 -8.42 -14.98
CA ALA A 123 1.05 -9.06 -14.39
C ALA A 123 -0.04 -9.35 -15.42
N VAL A 124 -0.35 -8.39 -16.29
CA VAL A 124 -1.35 -8.55 -17.36
C VAL A 124 -0.89 -9.58 -18.38
N SER A 125 0.38 -9.55 -18.78
CA SER A 125 0.92 -10.52 -19.74
C SER A 125 0.86 -11.95 -19.18
N TRP A 126 1.17 -12.11 -17.88
CA TRP A 126 1.10 -13.41 -17.23
C TRP A 126 -0.33 -13.96 -17.16
N TRP A 127 -1.29 -13.11 -16.80
CA TRP A 127 -2.70 -13.46 -16.83
C TRP A 127 -3.20 -13.77 -18.24
N ALA A 128 -2.77 -13.00 -19.24
CA ALA A 128 -3.16 -13.19 -20.63
C ALA A 128 -2.65 -14.54 -21.16
N VAL A 129 -1.38 -14.88 -20.95
CA VAL A 129 -0.81 -16.17 -21.40
C VAL A 129 -1.44 -17.35 -20.64
N ALA A 130 -1.62 -17.23 -19.32
CA ALA A 130 -2.27 -18.27 -18.53
C ALA A 130 -3.71 -18.52 -19.00
N ALA A 131 -4.50 -17.45 -19.19
CA ALA A 131 -5.87 -17.55 -19.65
C ALA A 131 -5.96 -18.05 -21.10
N ALA A 132 -5.20 -17.48 -22.03
CA ALA A 132 -5.17 -17.92 -23.42
C ALA A 132 -4.78 -19.39 -23.54
N GLY A 133 -3.69 -19.82 -22.89
CA GLY A 133 -3.24 -21.20 -22.94
C GLY A 133 -4.24 -22.20 -22.33
N LEU A 134 -4.82 -21.88 -21.17
CA LEU A 134 -5.79 -22.74 -20.50
C LEU A 134 -7.15 -22.79 -21.21
N LEU A 135 -7.56 -21.71 -21.88
CA LEU A 135 -8.80 -21.67 -22.64
C LEU A 135 -8.60 -22.13 -24.09
N TYR A 136 -7.38 -22.47 -24.51
CA TYR A 136 -7.09 -22.91 -25.87
C TYR A 136 -7.97 -24.07 -26.35
N PRO A 137 -8.30 -25.13 -25.56
CA PRO A 137 -9.22 -26.18 -26.01
C PRO A 137 -10.61 -25.64 -26.43
N ALA A 138 -11.05 -24.52 -25.88
CA ALA A 138 -12.37 -23.93 -26.17
C ALA A 138 -12.41 -23.15 -27.49
N TYR A 139 -11.29 -22.55 -27.92
CA TYR A 139 -11.25 -21.67 -29.09
C TYR A 139 -10.23 -22.09 -30.17
N GLY A 140 -9.23 -22.92 -29.85
CA GLY A 140 -8.14 -23.32 -30.74
C GLY A 140 -8.62 -24.04 -32.01
N TRP A 141 -9.68 -24.83 -31.91
CA TRP A 141 -10.36 -25.44 -33.06
C TRP A 141 -10.88 -24.43 -34.10
N VAL A 142 -11.21 -23.20 -33.70
CA VAL A 142 -11.59 -22.13 -34.64
C VAL A 142 -10.35 -21.61 -35.37
N LEU A 143 -9.23 -21.44 -34.66
CA LEU A 143 -7.96 -20.97 -35.24
C LEU A 143 -7.38 -21.98 -36.23
N ASN A 144 -7.38 -23.27 -35.88
CA ASN A 144 -6.87 -24.34 -36.74
C ASN A 144 -7.66 -24.47 -38.06
N ARG A 145 -8.93 -24.04 -38.09
CA ARG A 145 -9.77 -24.04 -39.31
C ARG A 145 -9.50 -22.88 -40.26
N ILE A 146 -8.70 -21.88 -39.86
CA ILE A 146 -8.41 -20.71 -40.70
C ILE A 146 -7.39 -21.12 -41.78
N PRO A 147 -7.72 -20.98 -43.07
CA PRO A 147 -6.79 -21.36 -44.15
C PRO A 147 -5.49 -20.57 -44.07
N GLY A 148 -4.36 -21.28 -44.05
CA GLY A 148 -3.02 -20.68 -43.99
C GLY A 148 -2.60 -20.17 -42.60
N ASN A 149 -3.37 -20.45 -41.55
CA ASN A 149 -2.94 -20.18 -40.18
C ASN A 149 -1.81 -21.16 -39.81
N ARG A 150 -0.66 -20.62 -39.40
CA ARG A 150 0.45 -21.41 -38.85
C ARG A 150 0.62 -21.08 -37.38
N ASP A 151 0.44 -22.07 -36.53
CA ASP A 151 0.52 -21.88 -35.09
C ASP A 151 1.95 -22.07 -34.57
N LEU A 152 2.24 -21.58 -33.36
CA LEU A 152 3.57 -21.70 -32.72
C LEU A 152 4.13 -23.14 -32.73
N PRO A 153 3.35 -24.18 -32.41
CA PRO A 153 3.85 -25.56 -32.40
C PRO A 153 4.30 -26.04 -33.78
N GLU A 154 3.60 -25.64 -34.85
CA GLU A 154 3.96 -25.94 -36.23
C GLU A 154 5.28 -25.24 -36.60
N LEU A 155 5.42 -23.96 -36.24
CA LEU A 155 6.63 -23.18 -36.46
C LEU A 155 7.85 -23.72 -35.72
N LEU A 156 7.63 -24.36 -34.57
CA LEU A 156 8.68 -25.03 -33.77
C LEU A 156 8.98 -26.46 -34.26
N GLY A 157 8.25 -26.96 -35.26
CA GLY A 157 8.47 -28.28 -35.85
C GLY A 157 7.75 -29.44 -35.16
N TYR A 158 6.78 -29.17 -34.28
CA TYR A 158 6.00 -30.21 -33.59
C TYR A 158 4.81 -30.73 -34.41
N GLY A 159 4.56 -30.14 -35.59
CA GLY A 159 3.47 -30.48 -36.49
C GLY A 159 2.23 -29.58 -36.33
N ASP A 160 1.27 -29.77 -37.24
CA ASP A 160 0.03 -28.99 -37.40
C ASP A 160 -1.20 -29.67 -36.75
N SER A 161 -0.97 -30.72 -35.97
CA SER A 161 -2.06 -31.47 -35.37
C SER A 161 -2.75 -30.65 -34.26
N LEU A 162 -4.08 -30.59 -34.29
CA LEU A 162 -4.88 -29.90 -33.27
C LEU A 162 -4.58 -30.40 -31.85
N GLN A 163 -4.27 -31.69 -31.69
CA GLN A 163 -3.91 -32.25 -30.37
C GLN A 163 -2.56 -31.70 -29.89
N THR A 164 -1.57 -31.59 -30.78
CA THR A 164 -0.28 -30.95 -30.48
C THR A 164 -0.49 -29.49 -30.09
N GLU A 165 -1.31 -28.76 -30.84
CA GLU A 165 -1.61 -27.36 -30.55
C GLU A 165 -2.27 -27.16 -29.18
N ILE A 166 -3.30 -27.96 -28.90
CA ILE A 166 -3.99 -27.92 -27.61
C ILE A 166 -3.04 -28.29 -26.47
N ALA A 167 -2.29 -29.37 -26.61
CA ALA A 167 -1.38 -29.84 -25.57
C ALA A 167 -0.28 -28.80 -25.29
N PHE A 168 0.29 -28.19 -26.33
CA PHE A 168 1.33 -27.16 -26.20
C PHE A 168 0.81 -25.92 -25.48
N HIS A 169 -0.32 -25.36 -25.91
CA HIS A 169 -0.88 -24.15 -25.33
C HIS A 169 -1.40 -24.39 -23.90
N MET A 170 -2.01 -25.55 -23.63
CA MET A 170 -2.40 -25.94 -22.29
C MET A 170 -1.20 -26.08 -21.37
N ALA A 171 -0.11 -26.72 -21.83
CA ALA A 171 1.11 -26.85 -21.05
C ALA A 171 1.74 -25.47 -20.76
N LEU A 172 1.79 -24.59 -21.76
CA LEU A 172 2.29 -23.22 -21.61
C LEU A 172 1.41 -22.39 -20.65
N GLY A 173 0.10 -22.44 -20.83
CA GLY A 173 -0.87 -21.76 -19.97
C GLY A 173 -0.81 -22.28 -18.53
N ALA A 174 -0.70 -23.59 -18.34
CA ALA A 174 -0.54 -24.21 -17.03
C ALA A 174 0.78 -23.81 -16.36
N LEU A 175 1.89 -23.79 -17.11
CA LEU A 175 3.19 -23.31 -16.62
C LEU A 175 3.07 -21.86 -16.12
N PHE A 176 2.47 -20.98 -16.92
CA PHE A 176 2.25 -19.59 -16.53
C PHE A 176 1.32 -19.48 -15.31
N ALA A 177 0.23 -20.26 -15.26
CA ALA A 177 -0.69 -20.27 -14.13
C ALA A 177 -0.03 -20.75 -12.82
N VAL A 178 0.87 -21.73 -12.89
CA VAL A 178 1.65 -22.23 -11.74
C VAL A 178 2.66 -21.19 -11.26
N LEU A 179 3.33 -20.49 -12.18
CA LEU A 179 4.29 -19.43 -11.84
C LEU A 179 3.63 -18.10 -11.45
N LEU A 180 2.40 -17.86 -11.88
CA LEU A 180 1.60 -16.66 -11.61
C LEU A 180 1.65 -16.21 -10.14
N PRO A 181 1.32 -17.04 -9.13
CA PRO A 181 1.36 -16.61 -7.73
C PRO A 181 2.75 -16.17 -7.27
N VAL A 182 3.82 -16.78 -7.79
CA VAL A 182 5.21 -16.43 -7.41
C VAL A 182 5.58 -15.07 -8.01
N VAL A 183 5.28 -14.87 -9.29
CA VAL A 183 5.60 -13.63 -10.01
C VAL A 183 4.80 -12.46 -9.47
N LEU A 184 3.48 -12.61 -9.32
CA LEU A 184 2.64 -11.55 -8.76
C LEU A 184 3.06 -11.20 -7.34
N ARG A 185 3.43 -12.20 -6.53
CA ARG A 185 3.89 -11.96 -5.17
C ARG A 185 5.21 -11.18 -5.14
N PHE A 186 6.16 -11.56 -5.99
CA PHE A 186 7.43 -10.87 -6.11
C PHE A 186 7.22 -9.40 -6.51
N LEU A 187 6.44 -9.15 -7.55
CA LEU A 187 6.12 -7.78 -8.02
C LEU A 187 5.41 -6.96 -6.94
N ALA A 188 4.41 -7.55 -6.27
CA ALA A 188 3.69 -6.87 -5.19
C ALA A 188 4.63 -6.54 -4.02
N GLN A 189 5.55 -7.44 -3.65
CA GLN A 189 6.55 -7.19 -2.62
C GLN A 189 7.59 -6.14 -3.03
N LEU A 190 8.01 -6.09 -4.30
CA LEU A 190 8.90 -5.04 -4.81
C LEU A 190 8.25 -3.66 -4.68
N ASN A 191 7.00 -3.51 -5.14
CA ASN A 191 6.26 -2.25 -5.06
C ASN A 191 5.99 -1.85 -3.60
N ALA A 192 5.53 -2.79 -2.78
CA ALA A 192 5.27 -2.53 -1.36
C ALA A 192 6.57 -2.25 -0.57
N GLY A 193 7.69 -2.88 -0.96
CA GLY A 193 9.02 -2.61 -0.42
C GLY A 193 9.52 -1.21 -0.78
N PHE A 194 9.31 -0.80 -2.04
CA PHE A 194 9.60 0.56 -2.50
C PHE A 194 8.76 1.60 -1.75
N ALA A 195 7.46 1.35 -1.58
CA ALA A 195 6.58 2.17 -0.75
C ALA A 195 7.09 2.23 0.70
N LYS A 196 7.45 1.09 1.30
CA LYS A 196 8.00 1.07 2.66
C LYS A 196 9.30 1.88 2.78
N ALA A 197 10.22 1.79 1.81
CA ALA A 197 11.49 2.50 1.85
C ALA A 197 11.29 4.03 1.83
N PHE A 198 10.37 4.54 1.03
CA PHE A 198 10.12 5.98 0.92
C PHE A 198 9.15 6.53 1.96
N LEU A 199 8.13 5.75 2.33
CA LEU A 199 7.01 6.23 3.13
C LEU A 199 7.16 5.94 4.62
N SER A 200 8.25 5.26 5.01
CA SER A 200 8.61 5.10 6.42
C SER A 200 9.01 6.45 7.02
N PRO A 201 8.61 6.76 8.27
CA PRO A 201 8.91 8.03 8.90
C PRO A 201 10.42 8.31 8.97
N VAL A 202 10.86 9.45 8.44
CA VAL A 202 12.26 9.94 8.53
C VAL A 202 12.70 10.20 9.96
N SER A 203 11.76 10.52 10.86
CA SER A 203 12.00 10.61 12.29
C SER A 203 10.96 9.79 13.02
N PRO A 204 11.36 8.79 13.82
CA PRO A 204 10.42 8.13 14.71
C PRO A 204 9.79 9.21 15.59
N ALA A 205 8.48 9.10 15.83
CA ALA A 205 7.85 9.93 16.86
C ALA A 205 8.67 9.74 18.14
N ARG A 206 9.20 10.85 18.69
CA ARG A 206 9.84 10.80 20.01
C ARG A 206 8.78 10.18 20.93
N PRO A 207 9.10 9.10 21.68
CA PRO A 207 8.20 8.60 22.70
C PRO A 207 7.79 9.79 23.54
N GLU A 208 6.48 10.00 23.67
CA GLU A 208 5.97 11.04 24.56
C GLU A 208 6.67 10.81 25.92
N PRO A 209 7.39 11.80 26.47
CA PRO A 209 7.98 11.64 27.79
C PRO A 209 6.84 11.19 28.69
N ALA A 210 7.02 10.02 29.34
CA ALA A 210 6.03 9.46 30.22
C ALA A 210 5.44 10.61 31.05
N ALA A 211 4.11 10.75 31.01
CA ALA A 211 3.42 11.81 31.74
C ALA A 211 4.07 11.90 33.13
N PRO A 212 4.44 13.11 33.61
CA PRO A 212 5.10 13.24 34.89
C PRO A 212 4.30 12.41 35.87
N SER A 213 4.95 11.40 36.46
CA SER A 213 4.35 10.56 37.49
C SER A 213 3.62 11.52 38.41
N GLY A 214 2.28 11.45 38.45
CA GLY A 214 1.49 12.29 39.32
C GLY A 214 2.08 12.23 40.74
N PRO A 215 1.90 13.27 41.57
CA PRO A 215 2.46 13.29 42.92
C PRO A 215 2.16 11.94 43.58
N ALA A 216 3.21 11.31 44.12
CA ALA A 216 3.13 9.98 44.72
C ALA A 216 1.86 9.89 45.57
N PRO A 217 1.06 8.81 45.45
CA PRO A 217 -0.21 8.72 46.16
C PRO A 217 0.04 9.00 47.63
N ALA A 218 -0.66 10.00 48.16
CA ALA A 218 -0.57 10.38 49.56
C ALA A 218 -0.75 9.11 50.39
N GLN A 219 0.29 8.72 51.13
CA GLN A 219 0.20 7.64 52.10
C GLN A 219 -0.83 8.09 53.14
N TYR A 220 -2.06 7.63 53.01
CA TYR A 220 -3.04 7.78 54.07
C TYR A 220 -2.53 6.98 55.28
N PRO A 221 -2.39 7.62 56.46
CA PRO A 221 -2.05 6.87 57.66
C PRO A 221 -3.14 5.83 57.89
N ALA A 222 -2.73 4.60 58.21
CA ALA A 222 -3.65 3.52 58.51
C ALA A 222 -4.66 3.95 59.60
N PRO A 223 -5.95 3.62 59.48
CA PRO A 223 -6.92 3.95 60.51
C PRO A 223 -6.49 3.30 61.82
N GLY A 224 -6.34 4.12 62.87
CA GLY A 224 -6.03 3.66 64.21
C GLY A 224 -7.11 2.69 64.72
N PRO A 225 -6.78 1.85 65.72
CA PRO A 225 -7.68 0.80 66.20
C PRO A 225 -9.02 1.39 66.67
N ALA A 226 -10.12 0.81 66.17
CA ALA A 226 -11.47 1.21 66.51
C ALA A 226 -11.73 1.08 68.02
N ALA A 227 -12.31 2.12 68.62
CA ALA A 227 -12.74 2.10 70.01
C ALA A 227 -13.84 1.03 70.23
N PRO A 228 -13.84 0.31 71.37
CA PRO A 228 -14.80 -0.74 71.64
C PRO A 228 -16.23 -0.19 71.76
N SER A 229 -17.13 -0.76 70.97
CA SER A 229 -18.57 -0.45 70.98
C SER A 229 -19.21 -1.02 72.25
N THR A 230 -19.65 -0.16 73.17
CA THR A 230 -20.51 -0.53 74.30
C THR A 230 -21.98 -0.52 73.85
N GLY A 231 -22.47 -1.66 73.35
CA GLY A 231 -23.90 -1.90 73.11
C GLY A 231 -24.60 -2.47 74.34
N PRO A 232 -25.84 -2.05 74.68
CA PRO A 232 -26.54 -2.56 75.86
C PRO A 232 -27.03 -4.00 75.70
N ALA A 233 -27.03 -4.74 76.82
CA ALA A 233 -27.40 -6.15 76.91
C ALA A 233 -28.85 -6.42 76.45
N SER A 234 -29.02 -7.43 75.60
CA SER A 234 -30.31 -7.89 75.08
C SER A 234 -31.09 -8.71 76.13
N PRO A 235 -32.39 -8.43 76.39
CA PRO A 235 -33.16 -9.04 77.48
C PRO A 235 -33.87 -10.37 77.12
N TYR A 236 -33.50 -11.08 76.07
CA TYR A 236 -34.22 -12.29 75.61
C TYR A 236 -33.49 -13.63 75.80
N ALA A 237 -32.68 -13.76 76.86
CA ALA A 237 -32.03 -15.03 77.20
C ALA A 237 -32.81 -15.81 78.27
N LEU A 238 -34.04 -16.25 77.98
CA LEU A 238 -34.72 -17.32 78.73
C LEU A 238 -35.75 -18.04 77.83
N ARG A 239 -35.33 -19.17 77.22
CA ARG A 239 -36.07 -20.42 77.11
C ARG A 239 -35.23 -21.50 76.45
#